data_AF-Q6W185-F1
#
_entry.id   AF-Q6W185-F1
#
_cell.length_a   1.000
_cell.length_b   1.000
_cell.length_c   1.000
_cell.angle_alpha   90.00
_cell.angle_beta   90.00
_cell.angle_gamma   90.00
#
_symmetry.space_group_name_H-M   'P 1'
#
loop_
_entity.id
_entity.type
_entity.pdbx_description
1 polymer ?
#
loop_
_entity_poly.entity_id
_entity_poly.type
_entity_poly.pdbx_seq_one_letter_code
_entity_poly.pdbx_strand_id
1 'polypeptide(L)'
;MRGKLHPLLEEALEAHGGHDRWRKFKGIASTIRTGGKLWELKGAPLIPVPRRATSEFRRQWTRVTPFGEPDWTMSWTPEHVEIRAGDGSIIAERDNGREAFDRSFNGQWDPLNLAYFNGYAMWTYHATPFVFGEPGYEARDVAPIENDGETLRGVAVRFPEGRPQPHAGTALLLRLGWAAAPTRLYG
;
A
#
# COMPACT_ATOMS: atom_id res chain seq x y z
N MET A 1 -13.04 8.65 -25.09
CA MET A 1 -12.38 9.89 -24.65
C MET A 1 -11.72 9.62 -23.30
N ARG A 2 -10.43 9.91 -23.14
CA ARG A 2 -9.78 9.87 -21.82
C ARG A 2 -10.38 11.02 -21.00
N GLY A 3 -10.93 10.74 -19.82
CA GLY A 3 -11.24 11.80 -18.86
C GLY A 3 -9.96 12.57 -18.55
N LYS A 4 -10.04 13.89 -18.46
CA LYS A 4 -8.89 14.72 -18.11
C LYS A 4 -8.43 14.35 -16.70
N LEU A 5 -7.14 14.07 -16.52
CA LEU A 5 -6.55 13.85 -15.20
C LEU A 5 -6.71 15.11 -14.35
N HIS A 6 -6.95 14.96 -13.05
CA HIS A 6 -7.07 16.11 -12.15
C HIS A 6 -5.76 16.89 -12.08
N PRO A 7 -5.75 18.23 -12.17
CA PRO A 7 -4.51 19.02 -12.24
C PRO A 7 -3.54 18.76 -11.08
N LEU A 8 -4.03 18.72 -9.83
CA LEU A 8 -3.17 18.44 -8.67
C LEU A 8 -2.55 17.02 -8.71
N LEU A 9 -3.27 16.06 -9.31
CA LEU A 9 -2.75 14.71 -9.48
C LEU A 9 -1.71 14.65 -10.61
N GLU A 10 -1.91 15.41 -11.67
CA GLU A 10 -0.91 15.60 -12.74
C GLU A 10 0.39 16.21 -12.18
N GLU A 11 0.30 17.29 -11.39
CA GLU A 11 1.44 17.89 -10.68
C GLU A 11 2.18 16.84 -9.83
N ALA A 12 1.45 16.02 -9.07
CA ALA A 12 2.03 14.99 -8.23
C ALA A 12 2.71 13.88 -9.03
N LEU A 13 2.10 13.41 -10.13
CA LEU A 13 2.71 12.39 -10.99
C LEU A 13 4.00 12.91 -11.64
N GLU A 14 4.01 14.14 -12.13
CA GLU A 14 5.20 14.76 -12.73
C GLU A 14 6.33 14.92 -11.71
N ALA A 15 6.01 15.38 -10.48
CA ALA A 15 7.00 15.47 -9.41
C ALA A 15 7.60 14.10 -9.03
N HIS A 16 6.90 12.99 -9.30
CA HIS A 16 7.36 11.63 -9.08
C HIS A 16 7.95 10.95 -10.35
N GLY A 17 8.30 11.74 -11.37
CA GLY A 17 8.98 11.25 -12.57
C GLY A 17 8.07 10.86 -13.74
N GLY A 18 6.79 11.27 -13.69
CA GLY A 18 5.84 11.24 -14.80
C GLY A 18 5.15 9.89 -15.00
N HIS A 19 3.85 9.92 -15.31
CA HIS A 19 3.01 8.71 -15.36
C HIS A 19 3.49 7.65 -16.37
N ASP A 20 3.93 8.09 -17.55
CA ASP A 20 4.37 7.18 -18.62
C ASP A 20 5.65 6.42 -18.27
N ARG A 21 6.51 6.99 -17.43
CA ARG A 21 7.70 6.28 -16.93
C ARG A 21 7.29 5.11 -16.04
N TRP A 22 6.34 5.33 -15.13
CA TRP A 22 5.86 4.30 -14.21
C TRP A 22 5.19 3.14 -14.92
N ARG A 23 4.51 3.41 -16.04
CA ARG A 23 3.94 2.36 -16.88
C ARG A 23 4.98 1.41 -17.48
N LYS A 24 6.26 1.80 -17.57
CA LYS A 24 7.32 0.92 -18.08
C LYS A 24 7.81 -0.11 -17.07
N PHE A 25 7.49 0.07 -15.78
CA PHE A 25 7.92 -0.84 -14.73
C PHE A 25 6.83 -1.85 -14.37
N LYS A 26 7.28 -3.05 -13.98
CA LYS A 26 6.40 -4.10 -13.47
C LYS A 26 6.06 -3.85 -12.00
N GLY A 27 7.05 -3.40 -11.25
CA GLY A 27 6.94 -3.25 -9.81
C GLY A 27 8.09 -2.51 -9.16
N ILE A 28 8.07 -2.53 -7.84
CA ILE A 28 9.03 -1.85 -6.98
C ILE A 28 9.35 -2.75 -5.80
N ALA A 29 10.55 -2.59 -5.26
CA ALA A 29 10.90 -3.22 -4.02
C ALA A 29 11.71 -2.28 -3.12
N SER A 30 11.32 -2.21 -1.86
CA SER A 30 11.90 -1.36 -0.82
C SER A 30 12.34 -2.20 0.38
N THR A 31 13.25 -1.65 1.18
CA THR A 31 13.57 -2.21 2.49
C THR A 31 12.89 -1.36 3.55
N ILE A 32 11.97 -1.95 4.30
CA ILE A 32 11.18 -1.27 5.32
C ILE A 32 11.63 -1.68 6.73
N ARG A 33 11.54 -0.75 7.67
CA ARG A 33 11.60 -1.05 9.10
C ARG A 33 10.34 -0.48 9.73
N THR A 34 9.59 -1.32 10.41
CA THR A 34 8.27 -0.96 10.92
C THR A 34 8.29 -0.90 12.43
N GLY A 35 7.65 0.12 12.97
CA GLY A 35 7.50 0.34 14.40
C GLY A 35 6.19 1.06 14.70
N GLY A 36 6.09 1.63 15.90
CA GLY A 36 4.86 2.26 16.40
C GLY A 36 3.97 1.30 17.19
N LYS A 37 3.02 1.84 17.94
CA LYS A 37 2.20 1.10 18.92
C LYS A 37 1.03 0.33 18.32
N LEU A 38 0.74 0.51 17.02
CA LEU A 38 -0.39 -0.13 16.36
C LEU A 38 -0.35 -1.66 16.51
N TRP A 39 0.82 -2.26 16.32
CA TRP A 39 1.01 -3.71 16.29
C TRP A 39 0.73 -4.35 17.65
N GLU A 40 1.20 -3.73 18.73
CA GLU A 40 0.92 -4.12 20.11
C GLU A 40 -0.58 -3.99 20.42
N LEU A 41 -1.20 -2.88 20.04
CA LEU A 41 -2.63 -2.65 20.23
C LEU A 41 -3.48 -3.72 19.53
N LYS A 42 -3.02 -4.20 18.36
CA LYS A 42 -3.67 -5.25 17.57
C LYS A 42 -3.34 -6.67 18.01
N GLY A 43 -2.56 -6.86 19.08
CA GLY A 43 -2.17 -8.18 19.57
C GLY A 43 -1.23 -8.95 18.63
N ALA A 44 -0.63 -8.26 17.66
CA ALA A 44 0.21 -8.83 16.63
C ALA A 44 1.54 -8.06 16.54
N PRO A 45 2.38 -8.12 17.60
CA PRO A 45 3.61 -7.34 17.66
C PRO A 45 4.54 -7.74 16.51
N LEU A 46 5.04 -6.74 15.78
CA LEU A 46 6.04 -6.93 14.75
C LEU A 46 7.43 -6.67 15.33
N ILE A 47 8.36 -7.59 15.07
CA ILE A 47 9.76 -7.38 15.39
C ILE A 47 10.31 -6.28 14.45
N PRO A 48 10.96 -5.22 14.97
CA PRO A 48 11.40 -4.07 14.18
C PRO A 48 12.70 -4.34 13.39
N VAL A 49 12.77 -5.49 12.72
CA VAL A 49 13.87 -5.85 11.80
C VAL A 49 13.64 -5.26 10.40
N PRO A 50 14.71 -5.02 9.62
CA PRO A 50 14.57 -4.71 8.21
C PRO A 50 13.85 -5.84 7.46
N ARG A 51 12.86 -5.48 6.63
CA ARG A 51 12.08 -6.40 5.81
C ARG A 51 12.09 -5.94 4.36
N ARG A 52 12.18 -6.87 3.42
CA ARG A 52 12.06 -6.59 1.99
C ARG A 52 10.58 -6.64 1.61
N ALA A 53 10.04 -5.51 1.17
CA ALA A 53 8.71 -5.42 0.60
C ALA A 53 8.82 -5.27 -0.92
N THR A 54 8.18 -6.15 -1.66
CA THR A 54 8.13 -6.12 -3.13
C THR A 54 6.68 -6.02 -3.55
N SER A 55 6.37 -5.14 -4.50
CA SER A 55 5.04 -5.02 -5.07
C SER A 55 5.07 -5.01 -6.59
N GLU A 56 4.04 -5.56 -7.22
CA GLU A 56 3.75 -5.43 -8.65
C GLU A 56 2.50 -4.56 -8.83
N PHE A 57 2.61 -3.50 -9.62
CA PHE A 57 1.57 -2.48 -9.69
C PHE A 57 0.27 -3.02 -10.29
N ARG A 58 0.36 -3.64 -11.46
CA ARG A 58 -0.83 -4.08 -12.22
C ARG A 58 -1.46 -5.35 -11.66
N ARG A 59 -0.62 -6.30 -11.22
CA ARG A 59 -1.06 -7.56 -10.60
C ARG A 59 -1.71 -7.35 -9.24
N GLN A 60 -1.54 -6.17 -8.62
CA GLN A 60 -1.96 -5.93 -7.23
C GLN A 60 -1.38 -6.96 -6.28
N TRP A 61 -0.08 -7.18 -6.40
CA TRP A 61 0.59 -8.21 -5.63
C TRP A 61 1.64 -7.59 -4.73
N THR A 62 1.75 -8.11 -3.52
CA THR A 62 2.81 -7.76 -2.58
C THR A 62 3.39 -8.98 -1.91
N ARG A 63 4.70 -8.95 -1.69
CA ARG A 63 5.44 -9.92 -0.89
C ARG A 63 6.26 -9.20 0.16
N VAL A 64 6.24 -9.69 1.39
CA VAL A 64 7.11 -9.19 2.47
C VAL A 64 7.85 -10.35 3.12
N THR A 65 9.16 -10.18 3.33
CA THR A 65 10.00 -11.15 4.05
C THR A 65 11.12 -10.41 4.81
N PRO A 66 11.51 -10.83 6.03
CA PRO A 66 10.83 -11.84 6.86
C PRO A 66 9.44 -11.40 7.33
N PHE A 67 8.62 -12.34 7.78
CA PHE A 67 7.29 -12.07 8.33
C PHE A 67 6.94 -13.03 9.48
N GLY A 68 6.95 -12.54 10.72
CA GLY A 68 6.84 -13.39 11.91
C GLY A 68 8.18 -14.05 12.23
N GLU A 69 8.53 -15.10 11.48
CA GLU A 69 9.82 -15.80 11.58
C GLU A 69 10.82 -15.35 10.49
N PRO A 70 12.14 -15.55 10.69
CA PRO A 70 13.19 -15.09 9.77
C PRO A 70 13.12 -15.63 8.33
N ASP A 71 12.63 -16.85 8.14
CA ASP A 71 12.52 -17.50 6.83
C ASP A 71 11.09 -17.46 6.25
N TRP A 72 10.14 -16.89 6.99
CA TRP A 72 8.76 -16.78 6.54
C TRP A 72 8.57 -15.63 5.55
N THR A 73 7.62 -15.85 4.65
CA THR A 73 7.21 -14.90 3.62
C THR A 73 5.70 -14.76 3.66
N MET A 74 5.20 -13.52 3.72
CA MET A 74 3.80 -13.24 3.37
C MET A 74 3.69 -12.88 1.89
N SER A 75 2.62 -13.32 1.23
CA SER A 75 2.18 -12.85 -0.08
C SER A 75 0.73 -12.38 -0.02
N TRP A 76 0.39 -11.36 -0.80
CA TRP A 76 -0.94 -10.77 -0.85
C TRP A 76 -1.35 -10.43 -2.28
N THR A 77 -2.62 -10.65 -2.55
CA THR A 77 -3.41 -10.17 -3.68
C THR A 77 -4.77 -9.68 -3.13
N PRO A 78 -5.58 -8.94 -3.90
CA PRO A 78 -6.91 -8.54 -3.44
C PRO A 78 -7.77 -9.75 -3.01
N GLU A 79 -7.61 -10.88 -3.69
CA GLU A 79 -8.42 -12.09 -3.52
C GLU A 79 -7.84 -13.05 -2.47
N HIS A 80 -6.54 -13.04 -2.23
CA HIS A 80 -5.86 -14.06 -1.42
C HIS A 80 -4.67 -13.53 -0.62
N VAL A 81 -4.50 -14.02 0.60
CA VAL A 81 -3.34 -13.80 1.45
C VAL A 81 -2.77 -15.14 1.95
N GLU A 82 -1.46 -15.30 1.90
CA GLU A 82 -0.75 -16.48 2.39
C GLU A 82 0.50 -16.11 3.18
N ILE A 83 0.89 -17.01 4.08
CA ILE A 83 2.16 -17.02 4.79
C ILE A 83 2.81 -18.39 4.53
N ARG A 84 4.03 -18.39 4.02
CA ARG A 84 4.83 -19.60 3.75
C ARG A 84 6.12 -19.59 4.54
N ALA A 85 6.56 -20.77 4.95
CA ALA A 85 7.89 -20.97 5.53
C ALA A 85 8.97 -21.07 4.45
N GLY A 86 10.25 -21.08 4.86
CA GLY A 86 11.39 -21.14 3.95
C GLY A 86 11.48 -22.44 3.15
N ASP A 87 10.88 -23.52 3.64
CA ASP A 87 10.77 -24.81 2.96
C ASP A 87 9.63 -24.87 1.93
N GLY A 88 8.84 -23.80 1.81
CA GLY A 88 7.71 -23.68 0.89
C GLY A 88 6.36 -24.17 1.44
N SER A 89 6.34 -24.75 2.64
CA SER A 89 5.09 -25.15 3.31
C SER A 89 4.20 -23.93 3.60
N ILE A 90 2.89 -24.12 3.49
CA ILE A 90 1.90 -23.10 3.83
C ILE A 90 1.71 -23.13 5.34
N ILE A 91 2.02 -22.01 5.99
CA ILE A 91 1.79 -21.82 7.43
C ILE A 91 0.33 -21.43 7.67
N ALA A 92 -0.18 -20.50 6.87
CA ALA A 92 -1.56 -20.05 6.92
C ALA A 92 -1.94 -19.39 5.59
N GLU A 93 -3.19 -19.53 5.18
CA GLU A 93 -3.71 -18.84 4.00
C GLU A 93 -5.20 -18.52 4.17
N ARG A 94 -5.67 -17.54 3.41
CA ARG A 94 -7.08 -17.12 3.41
C ARG A 94 -7.43 -16.41 2.11
N ASP A 95 -8.52 -16.88 1.50
CA ASP A 95 -9.22 -16.15 0.44
C ASP A 95 -10.11 -15.05 1.04
N ASN A 96 -10.41 -14.03 0.24
CA ASN A 96 -11.29 -12.91 0.61
C ASN A 96 -10.83 -12.21 1.90
N GLY A 97 -9.52 -11.98 2.04
CA GLY A 97 -8.92 -11.37 3.24
C GLY A 97 -9.61 -10.05 3.64
N ARG A 98 -10.17 -9.31 2.69
CA ARG A 98 -10.93 -8.07 2.93
C ARG A 98 -12.19 -8.26 3.78
N GLU A 99 -12.88 -9.38 3.61
CA GLU A 99 -14.13 -9.70 4.30
C GLU A 99 -13.86 -10.18 5.72
N ALA A 100 -12.81 -10.97 5.91
CA ALA A 100 -12.39 -11.47 7.21
C ALA A 100 -11.64 -10.42 8.07
N PHE A 101 -11.19 -9.32 7.46
CA PHE A 101 -10.38 -8.32 8.13
C PHE A 101 -11.17 -7.51 9.17
N ASP A 102 -10.79 -7.65 10.44
CA ASP A 102 -11.37 -6.87 11.54
C ASP A 102 -10.88 -5.42 11.51
N ARG A 103 -11.82 -4.52 11.24
CA ARG A 103 -11.61 -3.06 11.13
C ARG A 103 -11.90 -2.31 12.42
N SER A 104 -12.38 -3.00 13.45
CA SER A 104 -12.69 -2.35 14.73
C SER A 104 -11.41 -1.84 15.39
N PHE A 105 -11.50 -0.74 16.13
CA PHE A 105 -10.32 -0.14 16.77
C PHE A 105 -9.66 -1.09 17.78
N ASN A 106 -10.46 -1.79 18.59
CA ASN A 106 -9.98 -2.73 19.61
C ASN A 106 -9.85 -4.18 19.13
N GLY A 107 -10.26 -4.47 17.89
CA GLY A 107 -10.16 -5.79 17.27
C GLY A 107 -8.73 -6.29 17.22
N GLN A 108 -8.55 -7.55 17.62
CA GLN A 108 -7.26 -8.24 17.58
C GLN A 108 -7.02 -8.86 16.21
N TRP A 109 -5.77 -8.85 15.76
CA TRP A 109 -5.39 -9.41 14.46
C TRP A 109 -4.72 -10.76 14.66
N ASP A 110 -5.27 -11.76 13.98
CA ASP A 110 -4.54 -12.98 13.69
C ASP A 110 -3.41 -12.71 12.67
N PRO A 111 -2.48 -13.66 12.45
CA PRO A 111 -1.39 -13.47 11.51
C PRO A 111 -1.85 -13.13 10.08
N LEU A 112 -3.02 -13.62 9.64
CA LEU A 112 -3.56 -13.37 8.30
C LEU A 112 -4.17 -11.98 8.17
N ASN A 113 -4.77 -11.43 9.21
CA ASN A 113 -5.21 -10.03 9.27
C ASN A 113 -4.01 -9.09 9.23
N LEU A 114 -2.94 -9.42 9.96
CA LEU A 114 -1.69 -8.66 9.90
C LEU A 114 -1.05 -8.74 8.50
N ALA A 115 -1.02 -9.93 7.89
CA ALA A 115 -0.48 -10.14 6.54
C ALA A 115 -1.30 -9.40 5.48
N TYR A 116 -2.64 -9.47 5.56
CA TYR A 116 -3.55 -8.74 4.70
C TYR A 116 -3.30 -7.23 4.81
N PHE A 117 -3.21 -6.70 6.03
CA PHE A 117 -2.89 -5.30 6.28
C PHE A 117 -1.56 -4.88 5.65
N ASN A 118 -0.48 -5.62 5.93
CA ASN A 118 0.83 -5.33 5.34
C ASN A 118 0.78 -5.36 3.81
N GLY A 119 0.10 -6.35 3.25
CA GLY A 119 -0.05 -6.54 1.81
C GLY A 119 -0.66 -5.33 1.11
N TYR A 120 -1.91 -5.00 1.42
CA TYR A 120 -2.57 -3.89 0.73
C TYR A 120 -1.95 -2.53 1.04
N ALA A 121 -1.44 -2.32 2.27
CA ALA A 121 -0.82 -1.07 2.66
C ALA A 121 0.47 -0.84 1.87
N MET A 122 1.35 -1.85 1.83
CA MET A 122 2.60 -1.75 1.07
C MET A 122 2.35 -1.62 -0.43
N TRP A 123 1.38 -2.36 -0.99
CA TRP A 123 0.98 -2.14 -2.38
C TRP A 123 0.51 -0.70 -2.63
N THR A 124 -0.35 -0.17 -1.76
CA THR A 124 -0.89 1.19 -1.88
C THR A 124 0.24 2.23 -1.84
N TYR A 125 1.15 2.14 -0.87
CA TYR A 125 2.28 3.06 -0.74
C TYR A 125 3.22 2.99 -1.94
N HIS A 126 3.45 1.80 -2.47
CA HIS A 126 4.29 1.58 -3.65
C HIS A 126 3.63 2.06 -4.95
N ALA A 127 2.32 1.90 -5.08
CA ALA A 127 1.58 2.20 -6.30
C ALA A 127 1.12 3.67 -6.38
N THR A 128 1.11 4.39 -5.25
CA THR A 128 0.68 5.80 -5.18
C THR A 128 1.86 6.75 -5.45
N PRO A 129 1.66 7.87 -6.17
CA PRO A 129 0.40 8.34 -6.78
C PRO A 129 0.04 7.69 -8.13
N PHE A 130 0.90 6.85 -8.69
CA PHE A 130 0.82 6.35 -10.07
C PHE A 130 -0.49 5.67 -10.43
N VAL A 131 -1.03 4.86 -9.51
CA VAL A 131 -2.27 4.13 -9.75
C VAL A 131 -3.46 5.06 -9.96
N PHE A 132 -3.45 6.26 -9.41
CA PHE A 132 -4.54 7.23 -9.56
C PHE A 132 -4.59 7.85 -10.97
N GLY A 133 -3.52 7.75 -11.75
CA GLY A 133 -3.54 8.12 -13.16
C GLY A 133 -4.18 7.06 -14.08
N GLU A 134 -4.44 5.85 -13.56
CA GLU A 134 -5.04 4.78 -14.37
C GLU A 134 -6.55 5.01 -14.61
N PRO A 135 -7.13 4.42 -15.68
CA PRO A 135 -8.55 4.56 -15.97
C PRO A 135 -9.46 4.11 -14.81
N GLY A 136 -10.54 4.85 -14.58
CA GLY A 136 -11.56 4.54 -13.57
C GLY A 136 -11.33 5.18 -12.21
N TYR A 137 -10.17 5.81 -11.99
CA TYR A 137 -9.95 6.67 -10.83
C TYR A 137 -10.47 8.08 -11.09
N GLU A 138 -11.15 8.64 -10.09
CA GLU A 138 -11.65 10.01 -10.15
C GLU A 138 -11.13 10.79 -8.96
N ALA A 139 -10.58 11.98 -9.21
CA ALA A 139 -10.07 12.85 -8.16
C ALA A 139 -10.90 14.13 -8.10
N ARG A 140 -11.13 14.62 -6.89
CA ARG A 140 -11.75 15.92 -6.62
C ARG A 140 -10.95 16.65 -5.55
N ASP A 141 -10.95 17.97 -5.59
CA ASP A 141 -10.36 18.78 -4.53
C ASP A 141 -11.00 18.49 -3.17
N VAL A 142 -10.17 18.65 -2.13
CA VAL A 142 -10.60 18.75 -0.74
C VAL A 142 -10.09 20.06 -0.15
N ALA A 143 -10.69 20.49 0.97
CA ALA A 143 -10.23 21.67 1.69
C ALA A 143 -8.74 21.50 2.04
N PRO A 144 -7.90 22.54 1.80
CA PRO A 144 -6.52 22.52 2.26
C PRO A 144 -6.46 22.37 3.78
N ILE A 145 -5.37 21.77 4.26
CA ILE A 145 -5.09 21.67 5.70
C ILE A 145 -3.83 22.44 6.04
N GLU A 146 -3.76 22.94 7.27
CA GLU A 146 -2.53 23.49 7.83
C GLU A 146 -1.75 22.38 8.53
N ASN A 147 -0.46 22.25 8.21
CA ASN A 147 0.44 21.32 8.86
C ASN A 147 1.79 22.00 9.08
N ASP A 148 2.21 22.18 10.34
CA ASP A 148 3.49 22.79 10.71
C ASP A 148 3.74 24.17 10.05
N GLY A 149 2.68 24.95 9.83
CA GLY A 149 2.74 26.27 9.17
C GLY A 149 2.76 26.23 7.64
N GLU A 150 2.62 25.05 7.05
CA GLU A 150 2.46 24.86 5.60
C GLU A 150 0.99 24.56 5.26
N THR A 151 0.43 25.28 4.28
CA THR A 151 -0.87 24.94 3.67
C THR A 151 -0.70 23.80 2.67
N LEU A 152 -1.23 22.62 3.00
CA LEU A 152 -1.22 21.44 2.14
C LEU A 152 -2.50 21.36 1.31
N ARG A 153 -2.35 21.36 -0.01
CA ARG A 153 -3.43 21.06 -0.98
C ARG A 153 -3.58 19.54 -1.12
N GLY A 154 -4.80 19.06 -1.32
CA GLY A 154 -5.06 17.63 -1.45
C GLY A 154 -6.23 17.32 -2.37
N VAL A 155 -6.32 16.04 -2.75
CA VAL A 155 -7.46 15.48 -3.49
C VAL A 155 -8.04 14.27 -2.76
N ALA A 156 -9.35 14.11 -2.82
CA ALA A 156 -10.01 12.84 -2.54
C ALA A 156 -10.07 12.02 -3.84
N VAL A 157 -9.64 10.77 -3.77
CA VAL A 157 -9.65 9.86 -4.92
C VAL A 157 -10.70 8.77 -4.72
N ARG A 158 -11.62 8.66 -5.68
CA ARG A 158 -12.56 7.55 -5.80
C ARG A 158 -11.91 6.44 -6.61
N PHE A 159 -11.89 5.24 -6.04
CA PHE A 159 -11.40 4.04 -6.69
C PHE A 159 -12.51 3.44 -7.58
N PRO A 160 -12.17 2.83 -8.72
CA PRO A 160 -13.15 2.11 -9.52
C PRO A 160 -13.68 0.89 -8.76
N GLU A 161 -14.88 0.44 -9.12
CA GLU A 161 -15.49 -0.74 -8.53
C GLU A 161 -14.59 -1.99 -8.71
N GLY A 162 -14.63 -2.89 -7.72
CA GLY A 162 -13.81 -4.12 -7.73
C GLY A 162 -12.32 -3.93 -7.40
N ARG A 163 -11.81 -2.70 -7.24
CA ARG A 163 -10.46 -2.50 -6.69
C ARG A 163 -10.48 -2.54 -5.15
N PRO A 164 -9.54 -3.24 -4.49
CA PRO A 164 -9.39 -3.13 -3.05
C PRO A 164 -9.06 -1.68 -2.70
N GLN A 165 -9.99 -1.04 -1.98
CA GLN A 165 -9.79 0.29 -1.47
C GLN A 165 -9.02 0.19 -0.14
N PRO A 166 -7.92 0.95 0.05
CA PRO A 166 -7.53 1.34 1.40
C PRO A 166 -8.74 2.06 2.02
N HIS A 167 -8.91 1.93 3.34
CA HIS A 167 -10.13 2.30 4.08
C HIS A 167 -10.96 3.45 3.50
N ALA A 168 -12.29 3.31 3.58
CA ALA A 168 -13.28 4.24 3.02
C ALA A 168 -12.88 5.71 3.19
N GLY A 169 -12.71 6.41 2.06
CA GLY A 169 -12.32 7.81 2.03
C GLY A 169 -10.82 8.02 2.21
N THR A 170 -9.99 7.45 1.34
CA THR A 170 -8.58 7.85 1.26
C THR A 170 -8.50 9.24 0.65
N ALA A 171 -8.57 10.27 1.50
CA ALA A 171 -8.01 11.57 1.19
C ALA A 171 -6.49 11.40 1.18
N LEU A 172 -5.87 11.42 0.01
CA LEU A 172 -4.43 11.34 -0.07
C LEU A 172 -3.89 12.76 0.03
N LEU A 173 -3.43 13.11 1.23
CA LEU A 173 -2.63 14.31 1.45
C LEU A 173 -1.25 14.05 0.85
N LEU A 174 -1.05 14.53 -0.38
CA LEU A 174 0.21 14.42 -1.10
C LEU A 174 1.22 15.39 -0.49
N ARG A 175 1.95 14.95 0.55
CA ARG A 175 3.18 15.64 0.93
C ARG A 175 4.30 15.17 0.00
N LEU A 176 4.81 16.09 -0.83
CA LEU A 176 6.02 15.91 -1.62
C LEU A 176 7.23 15.82 -0.68
N GLY A 177 7.46 14.66 -0.08
CA GLY A 177 8.59 14.47 0.83
C GLY A 177 8.42 13.31 1.79
N TRP A 178 8.55 12.08 1.28
CA TRP A 178 8.85 10.93 2.14
C TRP A 178 10.34 10.62 2.00
N ALA A 179 11.06 10.60 3.13
CA ALA A 179 12.46 10.21 3.19
C ALA A 179 12.61 8.80 2.62
N ALA A 180 13.33 8.71 1.50
CA ALA A 180 13.42 7.49 0.71
C ALA A 180 14.11 6.37 1.50
N ALA A 181 13.35 5.34 1.86
CA ALA A 181 13.94 4.03 2.07
C ALA A 181 14.65 3.58 0.78
N PRO A 182 15.73 2.77 0.84
CA PRO A 182 16.37 2.24 -0.36
C PRO A 182 15.34 1.50 -1.21
N THR A 183 15.04 2.06 -2.38
CA THR A 183 13.94 1.60 -3.24
C THR A 183 14.48 1.34 -4.63
N ARG A 184 14.06 0.22 -5.25
CA ARG A 184 14.46 -0.16 -6.61
C ARG A 184 13.24 -0.50 -7.45
N LEU A 185 13.12 0.14 -8.60
CA LEU A 185 12.17 -0.23 -9.65
C LEU A 185 12.77 -1.35 -10.52
N TYR A 186 11.94 -2.25 -11.01
CA TYR A 186 12.37 -3.32 -11.91
C TYR A 186 11.39 -3.48 -13.09
N GLY A 187 11.97 -3.83 -14.25
CA GLY A 187 11.28 -4.09 -15.50
C GLY A 187 10.86 -5.54 -15.62
#